data_AF-A0A7R8CCX3-F1
#
_entry.id   AF-A0A7R8CCX3-F1
#
_cell.length_a   1.000
_cell.length_b   1.000
_cell.length_c   1.000
_cell.angle_alpha   90.00
_cell.angle_beta   90.00
_cell.angle_gamma   90.00
#
_symmetry.space_group_name_H-M   'P 1'
#
loop_
_entity.id
_entity.type
_entity.pdbx_description
1 polymer ?
#
loop_
_entity_poly.entity_id
_entity_poly.type
_entity_poly.pdbx_seq_one_letter_code
_entity_poly.pdbx_strand_id
1 'polypeptide(L)'
;MKWNVLGKDRLLSFVGLLQNGSIKAEGENLELTVLHVNDIHVRFEEINTYGGVCKKNDDCYGGIARLQYKVNEIKNAENNLWLLENHEFDDRVSGLVPFLDNTTFPCIVTNIDVSQEKQLIGKIPKSVVIQVANKKIGIIGYVTKDTDSISRPGKLIKFIDEVEAIDKEAKKLKSEGIDILIALGHSGYQEDNE
;
A
#
# COMPACT_ATOMS: atom_id res chain seq x y z
N MET A 1 12.01 -13.50 9.13
CA MET A 1 12.32 -12.57 10.25
C MET A 1 11.46 -12.88 11.46
N LYS A 2 11.99 -12.81 12.69
CA LYS A 2 11.19 -12.94 13.92
C LYS A 2 10.53 -11.59 14.22
N TRP A 3 9.21 -11.59 14.31
CA TRP A 3 8.44 -10.46 14.81
C TRP A 3 8.67 -10.33 16.32
N ASN A 4 9.18 -9.19 16.77
CA ASN A 4 9.10 -8.82 18.17
C ASN A 4 7.81 -8.00 18.33
N VAL A 5 6.76 -8.66 18.82
CA VAL A 5 5.55 -7.97 19.31
C VAL A 5 5.94 -7.24 20.59
N LEU A 6 6.18 -5.93 20.49
CA LEU A 6 6.40 -5.05 21.64
C LEU A 6 5.18 -4.15 21.84
N GLY A 7 4.20 -4.65 22.59
CA GLY A 7 3.24 -3.83 23.34
C GLY A 7 2.15 -3.10 22.54
N LYS A 8 1.05 -2.79 23.24
CA LYS A 8 -0.27 -2.36 22.73
C LYS A 8 -0.35 -1.00 22.01
N ASP A 9 0.74 -0.24 21.87
CA ASP A 9 0.66 1.20 21.59
C ASP A 9 1.52 1.72 20.44
N ARG A 10 1.97 0.89 19.48
CA ARG A 10 2.80 1.38 18.35
C ARG A 10 2.40 0.81 16.99
N LEU A 11 2.30 1.72 16.01
CA LEU A 11 2.17 1.43 14.58
C LEU A 11 3.33 0.55 14.11
N LEU A 12 3.03 -0.41 13.23
CA LEU A 12 4.00 -1.29 12.60
C LEU A 12 4.40 -0.69 11.25
N SER A 13 5.68 -0.39 11.07
CA SER A 13 6.29 -0.04 9.78
C SER A 13 7.02 -1.25 9.18
N PHE A 14 7.08 -1.35 7.84
CA PHE A 14 7.58 -2.54 7.13
C PHE A 14 8.61 -2.21 6.03
N VAL A 15 9.61 -3.08 5.85
CA VAL A 15 10.66 -3.03 4.82
C VAL A 15 10.71 -4.33 4.02
N GLY A 16 10.84 -4.21 2.69
CA GLY A 16 10.93 -5.32 1.74
C GLY A 16 12.20 -6.16 1.81
N LEU A 17 12.01 -7.49 1.88
CA LEU A 17 12.77 -8.54 1.19
C LEU A 17 11.94 -9.82 1.27
N LEU A 18 11.68 -10.49 0.14
CA LEU A 18 10.89 -11.73 0.07
C LEU A 18 11.43 -12.79 1.06
N GLN A 19 10.73 -12.97 2.19
CA GLN A 19 10.89 -14.12 3.07
C GLN A 19 9.51 -14.63 3.49
N ASN A 20 9.22 -15.90 3.17
CA ASN A 20 8.09 -16.63 3.74
C ASN A 20 8.26 -16.71 5.26
N GLY A 21 7.39 -16.04 6.01
CA GLY A 21 7.24 -16.22 7.45
C GLY A 21 5.85 -16.79 7.74
N SER A 22 5.78 -17.94 8.39
CA SER A 22 4.57 -18.50 8.99
C SER A 22 4.81 -18.62 10.48
N ILE A 23 3.91 -18.14 11.32
CA ILE A 23 3.97 -18.30 12.77
C ILE A 23 2.58 -18.70 13.25
N LYS A 24 2.38 -20.02 13.42
CA LYS A 24 1.13 -20.62 13.88
C LYS A 24 0.54 -19.92 15.10
N ALA A 25 -0.76 -19.63 15.03
CA ALA A 25 -1.59 -19.25 16.17
C ALA A 25 -2.48 -20.42 16.67
N GLU A 26 -2.43 -20.71 17.97
CA GLU A 26 -3.50 -21.38 18.73
C GLU A 26 -4.22 -20.33 19.61
N GLY A 27 -5.56 -20.30 19.60
CA GLY A 27 -6.41 -19.45 20.48
C GLY A 27 -6.86 -18.10 19.90
N GLU A 28 -7.03 -17.07 20.75
CA GLU A 28 -7.36 -15.66 20.39
C GLU A 28 -6.27 -14.93 19.58
N ASN A 29 -5.21 -15.64 19.19
CA ASN A 29 -4.08 -15.10 18.46
C ASN A 29 -4.45 -14.91 16.98
N LEU A 30 -4.28 -13.69 16.47
CA LEU A 30 -4.43 -13.39 15.05
C LEU A 30 -3.08 -13.63 14.34
N GLU A 31 -3.06 -14.57 13.40
CA GLU A 31 -1.95 -14.74 12.45
C GLU A 31 -2.35 -14.08 11.12
N LEU A 32 -1.61 -13.05 10.71
CA LEU A 32 -1.83 -12.33 9.45
C LEU A 32 -0.61 -12.52 8.55
N THR A 33 -0.84 -12.98 7.32
CA THR A 33 0.20 -13.00 6.27
C THR A 33 -0.02 -11.80 5.37
N VAL A 34 0.92 -10.85 5.39
CA VAL A 34 0.88 -9.68 4.49
C VAL A 34 1.79 -9.95 3.29
N LEU A 35 1.19 -9.98 2.11
CA LEU A 35 1.92 -9.93 0.84
C LEU A 35 1.79 -8.53 0.27
N HIS A 36 2.92 -7.86 0.07
CA HIS A 36 2.94 -6.55 -0.55
C HIS A 36 4.05 -6.48 -1.60
N VAL A 37 3.83 -5.61 -2.58
CA VAL A 37 4.79 -5.22 -3.60
C VAL A 37 4.68 -3.70 -3.72
N ASN A 38 5.81 -3.05 -3.96
CA ASN A 38 5.92 -1.60 -4.11
C ASN A 38 6.90 -1.31 -5.26
N ASP A 39 6.80 -0.15 -5.90
CA ASP A 39 7.74 0.34 -6.92
C ASP A 39 7.96 -0.63 -8.11
N ILE A 40 6.88 -1.21 -8.62
CA ILE A 40 6.97 -2.09 -9.79
C ILE A 40 7.46 -1.30 -11.02
N HIS A 41 7.18 0.01 -11.11
CA HIS A 41 7.60 0.90 -12.21
C HIS A 41 7.40 0.28 -13.60
N VAL A 42 6.23 -0.32 -13.83
CA VAL A 42 5.86 -0.87 -15.15
C VAL A 42 6.77 -2.02 -15.59
N ARG A 43 7.48 -2.67 -14.67
CA ARG A 43 8.33 -3.85 -14.92
C ARG A 43 7.47 -5.10 -15.05
N PHE A 44 6.79 -5.22 -16.19
CA PHE A 44 5.97 -6.39 -16.52
C PHE A 44 6.82 -7.62 -16.80
N GLU A 45 7.90 -7.43 -17.55
CA GLU A 45 8.88 -8.47 -17.87
C GLU A 45 9.94 -8.62 -16.78
N GLU A 46 10.69 -9.71 -16.85
CA GLU A 46 11.83 -9.93 -15.97
C GLU A 46 12.98 -8.97 -16.28
N ILE A 47 13.71 -8.62 -15.22
CA ILE A 47 14.78 -7.63 -15.24
C ILE A 47 16.10 -8.30 -14.89
N ASN A 48 17.20 -7.75 -15.39
CA ASN A 48 18.52 -8.16 -14.92
C ASN A 48 18.84 -7.56 -13.53
N THR A 49 19.99 -7.94 -12.97
CA THR A 49 20.48 -7.47 -11.64
C THR A 49 20.57 -5.95 -11.49
N TYR A 50 20.58 -5.20 -12.58
CA TYR A 50 20.70 -3.74 -12.59
C TYR A 50 19.36 -3.03 -12.85
N GLY A 51 18.26 -3.79 -12.96
CA GLY A 51 16.95 -3.23 -13.29
C GLY A 51 16.82 -2.80 -14.74
N GLY A 52 17.60 -3.38 -15.66
CA GLY A 52 17.42 -3.23 -17.11
C GLY A 52 16.66 -4.39 -17.72
N VAL A 53 16.48 -4.36 -19.05
CA VAL A 53 15.91 -5.46 -19.84
C VAL A 53 16.74 -6.72 -19.65
N CYS A 54 16.10 -7.85 -19.31
CA CYS A 54 16.82 -9.11 -19.18
C CYS A 54 17.20 -9.71 -20.54
N LYS A 55 18.43 -10.21 -20.66
CA LYS A 55 18.95 -10.87 -21.86
C LYS A 55 19.30 -12.33 -21.59
N LYS A 56 19.50 -13.11 -22.65
CA LYS A 56 19.73 -14.57 -22.60
C LYS A 56 20.88 -15.04 -21.68
N ASN A 57 21.88 -14.19 -21.45
CA ASN A 57 23.04 -14.51 -20.61
C ASN A 57 23.03 -13.77 -19.27
N ASP A 58 21.92 -13.10 -18.94
CA ASP A 58 21.75 -12.41 -17.67
C ASP A 58 21.07 -13.34 -16.67
N ASP A 59 21.34 -13.12 -15.39
CA ASP A 59 20.47 -13.64 -14.34
C ASP A 59 19.19 -12.76 -14.29
N CYS A 60 18.04 -13.37 -14.60
CA CYS A 60 16.75 -12.67 -14.66
C CYS A 60 15.95 -12.81 -13.36
N TYR A 61 15.36 -11.70 -12.92
CA TYR A 61 14.59 -11.60 -11.67
C TYR A 61 13.26 -10.87 -11.90
N GLY A 62 12.34 -11.00 -10.95
CA GLY A 62 11.05 -10.32 -11.00
C GLY A 62 10.15 -10.79 -12.16
N GLY A 63 9.44 -9.86 -12.78
CA GLY A 63 8.43 -10.12 -13.80
C GLY A 63 7.08 -10.51 -13.19
N ILE A 64 5.99 -9.97 -13.75
CA ILE A 64 4.63 -10.18 -13.22
C ILE A 64 4.22 -11.65 -13.26
N ALA A 65 4.68 -12.44 -14.24
CA ALA A 65 4.38 -13.87 -14.29
C ALA A 65 4.94 -14.64 -13.08
N ARG A 66 6.19 -14.35 -12.66
CA ARG A 66 6.82 -14.99 -11.51
C ARG A 66 6.23 -14.50 -10.19
N LEU A 67 5.94 -13.21 -10.12
CA LEU A 67 5.22 -12.63 -8.99
C LEU A 67 3.84 -13.28 -8.85
N GLN A 68 3.06 -13.35 -9.93
CA GLN A 68 1.73 -13.95 -9.93
C GLN A 68 1.79 -15.43 -9.58
N TYR A 69 2.78 -16.18 -10.08
CA TYR A 69 2.97 -17.58 -9.70
C TYR A 69 3.18 -17.71 -8.18
N LYS A 70 4.08 -16.90 -7.60
CA LYS A 70 4.35 -16.93 -6.16
C LYS A 70 3.15 -16.46 -5.34
N VAL A 71 2.45 -15.43 -5.82
CA VAL A 71 1.21 -14.95 -5.24
C VAL A 71 0.17 -16.05 -5.26
N ASN A 72 -0.06 -16.75 -6.38
CA ASN A 72 -1.02 -17.86 -6.49
C ASN A 72 -0.61 -19.06 -5.62
N GLU A 73 0.68 -19.35 -5.50
CA GLU A 73 1.20 -20.37 -4.57
C GLU A 73 0.80 -20.05 -3.12
N ILE A 74 0.67 -18.76 -2.79
CA ILE A 74 0.31 -18.29 -1.44
C ILE A 74 -1.20 -17.97 -1.31
N LYS A 75 -1.90 -17.61 -2.40
CA LYS A 75 -3.26 -17.02 -2.41
C LYS A 75 -4.40 -18.02 -2.69
N ASN A 76 -4.57 -19.02 -1.86
CA ASN A 76 -5.81 -19.83 -1.90
C ASN A 76 -6.98 -19.26 -1.05
N ALA A 77 -7.00 -17.96 -0.68
CA ALA A 77 -8.11 -17.44 0.15
C ALA A 77 -8.48 -15.92 0.15
N GLU A 78 -7.80 -14.98 -0.56
CA GLU A 78 -7.85 -13.56 -0.11
C GLU A 78 -8.23 -12.44 -1.12
N ASN A 79 -8.75 -11.33 -0.56
CA ASN A 79 -9.11 -10.08 -1.22
C ASN A 79 -7.88 -9.20 -1.54
N ASN A 80 -7.85 -8.58 -2.72
CA ASN A 80 -6.75 -7.71 -3.16
C ASN A 80 -6.94 -6.25 -2.74
N LEU A 81 -5.85 -5.52 -2.52
CA LEU A 81 -5.83 -4.10 -2.18
C LEU A 81 -4.73 -3.36 -2.94
N TRP A 82 -4.94 -2.08 -3.27
CA TRP A 82 -3.96 -1.22 -3.92
C TRP A 82 -3.75 0.08 -3.15
N LEU A 83 -2.51 0.53 -3.12
CA LEU A 83 -2.09 1.81 -2.60
C LEU A 83 -1.75 2.71 -3.80
N LEU A 84 -2.16 3.99 -3.79
CA LEU A 84 -1.63 4.92 -4.78
C LEU A 84 -0.20 5.30 -4.40
N GLU A 85 0.72 5.21 -5.37
CA GLU A 85 2.06 5.74 -5.26
C GLU A 85 2.10 7.19 -5.82
N ASN A 86 3.26 7.82 -5.74
CA ASN A 86 3.49 9.16 -6.27
C ASN A 86 3.40 9.21 -7.81
N HIS A 87 3.84 8.16 -8.51
CA HIS A 87 3.89 8.11 -9.97
C HIS A 87 2.53 7.93 -10.66
N GLU A 88 1.48 7.58 -9.92
CA GLU A 88 0.10 7.54 -10.44
C GLU A 88 -0.39 8.93 -10.90
N PHE A 89 0.28 10.02 -10.49
CA PHE A 89 0.01 11.37 -10.96
C PHE A 89 0.84 11.81 -12.17
N ASP A 90 1.69 10.94 -12.74
CA ASP A 90 2.57 11.31 -13.84
C ASP A 90 1.75 11.73 -15.08
N ASP A 91 0.68 11.01 -15.40
CA ASP A 91 -0.23 11.37 -16.50
C ASP A 91 -1.38 12.31 -16.05
N ARG A 92 -1.16 12.97 -14.90
CA ARG A 92 -2.09 13.91 -14.25
C ARG A 92 -3.38 13.18 -13.82
N VAL A 93 -4.34 13.96 -13.31
CA VAL A 93 -5.69 13.46 -13.00
C VAL A 93 -6.36 12.76 -14.19
N SER A 94 -6.09 13.23 -15.42
CA SER A 94 -6.62 12.62 -16.65
C SER A 94 -6.16 11.18 -16.90
N GLY A 95 -4.94 10.82 -16.47
CA GLY A 95 -4.43 9.45 -16.55
C GLY A 95 -4.91 8.58 -15.38
N LEU A 96 -5.06 9.17 -14.19
CA LEU A 96 -5.48 8.47 -12.98
C LEU A 96 -6.95 8.07 -12.98
N VAL A 97 -7.86 8.94 -13.43
CA VAL A 97 -9.32 8.68 -13.36
C VAL A 97 -9.73 7.40 -14.10
N PRO A 98 -9.28 7.14 -15.35
CA PRO A 98 -9.58 5.87 -16.03
C PRO A 98 -9.08 4.64 -15.27
N PHE A 99 -7.93 4.72 -14.59
CA PHE A 99 -7.44 3.62 -13.76
C PHE A 99 -8.36 3.37 -12.56
N LEU A 100 -8.72 4.44 -11.84
CA LEU A 100 -9.64 4.35 -10.69
C LEU A 100 -11.03 3.84 -11.08
N ASP A 101 -11.52 4.17 -12.28
CA ASP A 101 -12.83 3.74 -12.77
C ASP A 101 -12.87 2.27 -13.23
N ASN A 102 -11.73 1.71 -13.61
CA ASN A 102 -11.65 0.35 -14.14
C ASN A 102 -11.01 -0.67 -13.18
N THR A 103 -10.46 -0.22 -12.04
CA THR A 103 -9.93 -1.13 -11.04
C THR A 103 -11.05 -1.82 -10.25
N THR A 104 -10.80 -3.07 -9.84
CA THR A 104 -11.74 -3.90 -9.06
C THR A 104 -11.42 -3.92 -7.56
N PHE A 105 -10.35 -3.21 -7.17
CA PHE A 105 -9.87 -3.12 -5.79
C PHE A 105 -9.75 -1.66 -5.38
N PRO A 106 -9.95 -1.32 -4.09
CA PRO A 106 -9.87 0.05 -3.64
C PRO A 106 -8.44 0.56 -3.72
N CYS A 107 -8.30 1.83 -4.12
CA CYS A 107 -7.08 2.61 -4.02
C CYS A 107 -7.20 3.56 -2.82
N ILE A 108 -6.33 3.44 -1.82
CA ILE A 108 -6.45 4.19 -0.55
C ILE A 108 -5.34 5.25 -0.38
N VAL A 109 -5.71 6.47 0.04
CA VAL A 109 -4.78 7.52 0.48
C VAL A 109 -5.48 8.49 1.45
N THR A 110 -4.93 8.69 2.63
CA THR A 110 -5.50 9.55 3.68
C THR A 110 -5.01 11.00 3.61
N ASN A 111 -3.78 11.22 3.15
CA ASN A 111 -3.08 12.50 3.23
C ASN A 111 -3.19 13.34 1.94
N ILE A 112 -4.26 13.15 1.18
CA ILE A 112 -4.62 14.01 0.05
C ILE A 112 -5.96 14.72 0.30
N ASP A 113 -6.01 16.00 -0.04
CA ASP A 113 -7.24 16.77 -0.16
C ASP A 113 -7.58 16.97 -1.63
N VAL A 114 -8.62 16.26 -2.07
CA VAL A 114 -9.17 16.30 -3.44
C VAL A 114 -10.46 17.11 -3.52
N SER A 115 -10.82 17.88 -2.48
CA SER A 115 -12.10 18.61 -2.42
C SER A 115 -12.29 19.62 -3.55
N GLN A 116 -11.21 20.10 -4.16
CA GLN A 116 -11.23 21.02 -5.29
C GLN A 116 -11.13 20.31 -6.66
N GLU A 117 -10.81 19.01 -6.69
CA GLU A 117 -10.72 18.22 -7.93
C GLU A 117 -11.98 17.36 -8.10
N LYS A 118 -12.96 17.91 -8.84
CA LYS A 118 -14.28 17.28 -9.02
C LYS A 118 -14.22 15.85 -9.55
N GLN A 119 -13.22 15.52 -10.35
CA GLN A 119 -13.10 14.18 -10.92
C GLN A 119 -12.68 13.13 -9.89
N LEU A 120 -12.07 13.52 -8.77
CA LEU A 120 -11.56 12.60 -7.74
C LEU A 120 -12.43 12.55 -6.47
N ILE A 121 -13.39 13.46 -6.32
CA ILE A 121 -14.31 13.47 -5.16
C ILE A 121 -15.02 12.11 -5.04
N GLY A 122 -14.82 11.44 -3.91
CA GLY A 122 -15.44 10.16 -3.58
C GLY A 122 -14.83 8.93 -4.26
N LYS A 123 -13.77 9.08 -5.07
CA LYS A 123 -13.10 7.94 -5.74
C LYS A 123 -11.99 7.31 -4.91
N ILE A 124 -11.35 8.08 -4.04
CA ILE A 124 -10.18 7.65 -3.27
C ILE A 124 -10.57 7.59 -1.79
N PRO A 125 -10.91 6.40 -1.26
CA PRO A 125 -11.08 6.21 0.18
C PRO A 125 -9.78 6.50 0.93
N LYS A 126 -9.89 6.92 2.19
CA LYS A 126 -8.72 7.15 3.06
C LYS A 126 -8.16 5.87 3.66
N SER A 127 -9.07 4.95 3.95
CA SER A 127 -8.82 3.69 4.61
C SER A 127 -9.85 2.66 4.18
N VAL A 128 -9.55 1.40 4.47
CA VAL A 128 -10.43 0.25 4.26
C VAL A 128 -10.39 -0.63 5.49
N VAL A 129 -11.50 -1.32 5.76
CA VAL A 129 -11.60 -2.25 6.88
C VAL A 129 -11.80 -3.64 6.29
N ILE A 130 -10.86 -4.53 6.59
CA ILE A 130 -10.95 -5.94 6.22
C ILE A 130 -11.28 -6.78 7.45
N GLN A 131 -11.99 -7.87 7.23
CA GLN A 131 -12.30 -8.86 8.25
C GLN A 131 -11.36 -10.04 8.07
N VAL A 132 -10.55 -10.35 9.08
CA VAL A 132 -9.69 -11.54 9.12
C VAL A 132 -10.08 -12.34 10.35
N ALA A 133 -10.57 -13.56 10.11
CA ALA A 133 -11.26 -14.36 11.14
C ALA A 133 -12.37 -13.54 11.85
N ASN A 134 -12.29 -13.38 13.17
CA ASN A 134 -13.23 -12.60 13.98
C ASN A 134 -12.74 -11.18 14.31
N LYS A 135 -11.68 -10.69 13.67
CA LYS A 135 -11.10 -9.37 13.91
C LYS A 135 -11.29 -8.44 12.70
N LYS A 136 -11.53 -7.17 12.98
CA LYS A 136 -11.49 -6.08 12.00
C LYS A 136 -10.11 -5.46 11.99
N ILE A 137 -9.56 -5.25 10.80
CA ILE A 137 -8.27 -4.62 10.57
C ILE A 137 -8.49 -3.39 9.67
N GLY A 138 -8.12 -2.22 10.16
CA GLY A 138 -8.12 -0.99 9.37
C GLY A 138 -6.79 -0.84 8.64
N ILE A 139 -6.84 -0.58 7.34
CA ILE A 139 -5.67 -0.30 6.52
C ILE A 139 -5.76 1.15 6.07
N ILE A 140 -4.78 1.97 6.43
CA ILE A 140 -4.73 3.42 6.18
C ILE A 140 -3.65 3.67 5.13
N GLY A 141 -4.04 4.27 4.00
CA GLY A 141 -3.13 4.58 2.91
C GLY A 141 -2.43 5.93 3.11
N TYR A 142 -1.16 6.08 2.76
CA TYR A 142 -0.48 7.39 2.70
C TYR A 142 0.56 7.44 1.57
N VAL A 143 0.88 8.64 1.09
CA VAL A 143 1.89 8.89 0.04
C VAL A 143 2.78 10.05 0.47
N THR A 144 4.00 10.15 -0.06
CA THR A 144 4.88 11.29 0.23
C THR A 144 4.19 12.63 -0.04
N LYS A 145 4.28 13.56 0.92
CA LYS A 145 3.80 14.94 0.73
C LYS A 145 4.53 15.68 -0.38
N ASP A 146 5.72 15.20 -0.76
CA ASP A 146 6.53 15.79 -1.82
C ASP A 146 6.04 15.42 -3.23
N THR A 147 4.97 14.62 -3.36
CA THR A 147 4.35 14.23 -4.65
C THR A 147 4.08 15.42 -5.57
N ASP A 148 3.70 16.59 -5.03
CA ASP A 148 3.48 17.82 -5.81
C ASP A 148 4.76 18.32 -6.52
N SER A 149 5.92 17.98 -5.97
CA SER A 149 7.23 18.36 -6.52
C SER A 149 7.88 17.29 -7.40
N ILE A 150 7.52 16.01 -7.22
CA ILE A 150 8.15 14.87 -7.92
C ILE A 150 7.26 14.25 -8.99
N SER A 151 5.99 14.64 -9.09
CA SER A 151 5.05 14.20 -10.14
C SER A 151 4.22 15.37 -10.69
N ARG A 152 3.03 15.12 -11.25
CA ARG A 152 2.18 16.11 -11.92
C ARG A 152 0.71 16.11 -11.46
N PRO A 153 0.43 16.13 -10.13
CA PRO A 153 -0.95 16.06 -9.59
C PRO A 153 -1.81 17.28 -9.94
N GLY A 154 -1.18 18.45 -10.12
CA GLY A 154 -1.86 19.70 -10.40
C GLY A 154 -2.31 20.45 -9.14
N LYS A 155 -2.72 21.71 -9.30
CA LYS A 155 -2.88 22.66 -8.18
C LYS A 155 -4.14 22.46 -7.32
N LEU A 156 -5.05 21.58 -7.73
CA LEU A 156 -6.33 21.35 -7.06
C LEU A 156 -6.23 20.25 -5.98
N ILE A 157 -5.15 19.47 -6.01
CA ILE A 157 -4.86 18.44 -5.01
C ILE A 157 -3.86 19.02 -4.03
N LYS A 158 -4.12 18.88 -2.73
CA LYS A 158 -3.15 19.24 -1.69
C LYS A 158 -2.68 18.00 -0.96
N PHE A 159 -1.40 17.97 -0.66
CA PHE A 159 -0.80 16.91 0.15
C PHE A 159 -0.64 17.42 1.58
N ILE A 160 -1.13 16.63 2.52
CA ILE A 160 -1.10 16.89 3.96
C ILE A 160 0.06 16.08 4.53
N ASP A 161 0.60 16.53 5.66
CA ASP A 161 1.58 15.78 6.43
C ASP A 161 1.07 14.36 6.73
N GLU A 162 1.94 13.38 6.50
CA GLU A 162 1.64 11.96 6.59
C GLU A 162 1.20 11.59 8.00
N VAL A 163 1.99 11.97 9.00
CA VAL A 163 1.73 11.66 10.40
C VAL A 163 0.40 12.27 10.81
N GLU A 164 0.17 13.57 10.53
CA GLU A 164 -1.09 14.24 10.87
C GLU A 164 -2.32 13.51 10.30
N ALA A 165 -2.25 13.14 9.00
CA ALA A 165 -3.37 12.53 8.31
C ALA A 165 -3.62 11.07 8.72
N ILE A 166 -2.56 10.30 8.98
CA ILE A 166 -2.63 8.95 9.53
C ILE A 166 -3.25 9.00 10.93
N ASP A 167 -2.78 9.89 11.80
CA ASP A 167 -3.24 10.01 13.18
C ASP A 167 -4.74 10.32 13.25
N LYS A 168 -5.21 11.19 12.36
CA LYS A 168 -6.63 11.56 12.26
C LYS A 168 -7.50 10.37 11.84
N GLU A 169 -7.09 9.64 10.81
CA GLU A 169 -7.85 8.48 10.33
C GLU A 169 -7.78 7.31 11.32
N ALA A 170 -6.64 7.10 11.97
CA ALA A 170 -6.47 6.11 13.03
C ALA A 170 -7.40 6.38 14.22
N LYS A 171 -7.51 7.64 14.67
CA LYS A 171 -8.44 8.04 15.75
C LYS A 171 -9.89 7.76 15.37
N LYS A 172 -10.28 8.05 14.12
CA LYS A 172 -11.61 7.73 13.60
C LYS A 172 -11.87 6.21 13.64
N LEU A 173 -10.98 5.39 13.05
CA LEU A 173 -11.16 3.93 13.02
C LEU A 173 -11.20 3.31 14.43
N LYS A 174 -10.37 3.80 15.36
CA LYS A 174 -10.42 3.39 16.77
C LYS A 174 -11.77 3.72 17.42
N SER A 175 -12.33 4.90 17.14
CA SER A 175 -13.66 5.27 17.66
C SER A 175 -14.80 4.41 17.11
N GLU A 176 -14.59 3.75 15.97
CA GLU A 176 -15.49 2.78 15.34
C GLU A 176 -15.27 1.34 15.84
N GLY A 177 -14.39 1.14 16.83
CA GLY A 177 -14.08 -0.16 17.44
C GLY A 177 -13.11 -1.02 16.63
N ILE A 178 -12.25 -0.41 15.81
CA ILE A 178 -11.23 -1.09 15.03
C ILE A 178 -9.88 -0.91 15.73
N ASP A 179 -9.43 -1.96 16.40
CA ASP A 179 -8.25 -1.92 17.26
C ASP A 179 -6.94 -2.21 16.52
N ILE A 180 -7.00 -2.94 15.40
CA ILE A 180 -5.84 -3.34 14.61
C ILE A 180 -5.75 -2.43 13.41
N LEU A 181 -4.67 -1.66 13.33
CA LEU A 181 -4.42 -0.70 12.26
C LEU A 181 -3.09 -1.00 11.57
N ILE A 182 -3.11 -0.96 10.24
CA ILE A 182 -1.93 -1.07 9.38
C ILE A 182 -1.82 0.25 8.61
N ALA A 183 -0.69 0.93 8.74
CA ALA A 183 -0.33 2.02 7.85
C ALA A 183 0.38 1.40 6.63
N LEU A 184 -0.13 1.69 5.43
CA LEU A 184 0.42 1.25 4.16
C LEU A 184 0.72 2.50 3.36
N GLY A 185 1.96 2.70 2.93
CA GLY A 185 2.28 3.94 2.23
C GLY A 185 3.52 3.95 1.38
N HIS A 186 3.75 5.13 0.82
CA HIS A 186 4.80 5.44 -0.16
C HIS A 186 5.45 6.78 0.15
N SER A 187 6.02 6.89 1.34
CA SER A 187 6.77 8.09 1.76
C SER A 187 8.27 7.87 1.91
N GLY A 188 8.71 6.62 1.81
CA GLY A 188 10.10 6.25 2.00
C GLY A 188 10.39 5.81 3.43
N TYR A 189 11.51 5.09 3.58
CA TYR A 189 11.83 4.38 4.82
C TYR A 189 11.98 5.28 6.05
N GLN A 190 12.46 6.52 5.89
CA GLN A 190 12.69 7.39 7.04
C GLN A 190 11.36 7.79 7.66
N GLU A 191 10.44 8.25 6.82
CA GLU A 191 9.08 8.64 7.16
C GLU A 191 8.27 7.46 7.69
N ASP A 192 8.49 6.25 7.16
CA ASP A 192 7.83 5.04 7.69
C ASP A 192 8.20 4.76 9.16
N ASN A 193 9.32 5.26 9.69
CA ASN A 193 9.76 5.02 11.06
C ASN A 193 9.37 6.12 12.07
N GLU A 194 8.76 7.21 11.62
CA GLU A 194 8.30 8.31 12.48
C GLU A 194 7.03 7.93 13.27
#